data_AF-A0A7S2XWS2-F1
#
_entry.id   AF-A0A7S2XWS2-F1
#
_cell.length_a   1.000
_cell.length_b   1.000
_cell.length_c   1.000
_cell.angle_alpha   90.00
_cell.angle_beta   90.00
_cell.angle_gamma   90.00
#
_symmetry.space_group_name_H-M   'P 1'
#
loop_
_entity.id
_entity.type
_entity.pdbx_description
1 polymer ?
#
loop_
_entity_poly.entity_id
_entity_poly.type
_entity_poly.pdbx_seq_one_letter_code
_entity_poly.pdbx_strand_id
1 'polypeptide(L)'
;TMDSLFCGYRCMDDVLQMCQEVCRVLMPGGCFLEFTHGHPETRLTYLRHPSLGWTVEHVPIVNSQGIHLYAITKNEKQTNLTGLAMDANMKRAVKGTVTLQEVRDI
;
A
#
# COMPACT_ATOMS: atom_id res chain seq x y z
N THR A 1 -12.87 6.97 -12.62
CA THR A 1 -11.61 6.86 -11.85
C THR A 1 -11.88 7.28 -10.41
N MET A 2 -10.95 7.13 -9.46
CA MET A 2 -11.15 7.63 -8.08
C MET A 2 -11.51 9.13 -8.07
N ASP A 3 -10.97 9.90 -9.03
CA ASP A 3 -11.23 11.33 -9.18
C ASP A 3 -12.71 11.67 -9.38
N SER A 4 -13.46 10.80 -10.04
CA SER A 4 -14.90 11.00 -10.23
C SER A 4 -15.68 10.95 -8.91
N LEU A 5 -15.18 10.21 -7.91
CA LEU A 5 -15.79 10.16 -6.57
C LEU A 5 -15.55 11.45 -5.80
N PHE A 6 -14.41 12.11 -6.02
CA PHE A 6 -14.09 13.40 -5.41
C PHE A 6 -15.02 14.56 -5.85
N CYS A 7 -15.77 14.37 -6.93
CA CYS A 7 -16.78 15.34 -7.38
C CYS A 7 -18.15 15.19 -6.68
N GLY A 8 -18.34 14.16 -5.85
CA GLY A 8 -19.60 13.87 -5.17
C GLY A 8 -19.76 14.55 -3.80
N TYR A 9 -21.01 14.57 -3.29
CA TYR A 9 -21.34 15.18 -1.99
C TYR A 9 -20.69 14.48 -0.79
N ARG A 10 -20.57 13.14 -0.84
CA ARG A 10 -19.98 12.31 0.23
C ARG A 10 -18.62 11.73 -0.17
N CYS A 11 -17.86 12.48 -0.94
CA CYS A 11 -16.64 12.02 -1.59
C CYS A 11 -15.65 11.29 -0.67
N MET A 12 -15.45 11.78 0.56
CA MET A 12 -14.49 11.18 1.49
C MET A 12 -14.91 9.78 1.94
N ASP A 13 -16.20 9.61 2.26
CA ASP A 13 -16.78 8.32 2.62
C ASP A 13 -16.76 7.37 1.42
N ASP A 14 -17.18 7.86 0.26
CA ASP A 14 -17.31 7.06 -0.97
C ASP A 14 -15.94 6.56 -1.45
N VAL A 15 -14.89 7.38 -1.35
CA VAL A 15 -13.51 7.00 -1.68
C VAL A 15 -12.99 5.95 -0.69
N LEU A 16 -13.22 6.12 0.61
CA LEU A 16 -12.79 5.13 1.60
C LEU A 16 -13.49 3.79 1.40
N GLN A 17 -14.81 3.80 1.15
CA GLN A 17 -15.58 2.59 0.85
C GLN A 17 -15.06 1.91 -0.43
N MET A 18 -14.77 2.68 -1.48
CA MET A 18 -14.17 2.14 -2.70
C MET A 18 -12.83 1.47 -2.41
N CYS A 19 -11.93 2.12 -1.64
CA CYS A 19 -10.65 1.53 -1.23
C CYS A 19 -10.84 0.23 -0.44
N GLN A 20 -11.81 0.19 0.49
CA GLN A 20 -12.12 -1.01 1.27
C GLN A 20 -12.60 -2.16 0.38
N GLU A 21 -13.45 -1.88 -0.61
CA GLU A 21 -13.92 -2.90 -1.56
C GLU A 21 -12.80 -3.40 -2.47
N VAL A 22 -11.92 -2.53 -2.96
CA VAL A 22 -10.73 -2.94 -3.72
C VAL A 22 -9.84 -3.82 -2.84
N CYS A 23 -9.57 -3.41 -1.61
CA CYS A 23 -8.78 -4.20 -0.68
C CYS A 23 -9.44 -5.56 -0.40
N ARG A 24 -10.77 -5.63 -0.26
CA ARG A 24 -11.51 -6.88 -0.01
C ARG A 24 -11.35 -7.88 -1.15
N VAL A 25 -11.43 -7.43 -2.41
CA VAL A 25 -11.37 -8.32 -3.59
C VAL A 25 -9.96 -8.73 -3.98
N LEU A 26 -8.95 -7.92 -3.66
CA LEU A 26 -7.56 -8.28 -3.91
C LEU A 26 -7.16 -9.51 -3.09
N MET A 27 -6.46 -10.45 -3.73
CA MET A 27 -5.73 -11.48 -3.01
C MET A 27 -4.55 -10.87 -2.25
N PRO A 28 -4.04 -11.52 -1.17
CA PRO A 28 -2.78 -11.10 -0.56
C PRO A 28 -1.65 -11.04 -1.60
N GLY A 29 -0.84 -9.98 -1.57
CA GLY A 29 0.17 -9.69 -2.60
C GLY A 29 -0.38 -9.12 -3.91
N GLY A 30 -1.71 -9.03 -4.07
CA GLY A 30 -2.34 -8.43 -5.25
C GLY A 30 -2.15 -6.91 -5.30
N CYS A 31 -2.06 -6.37 -6.52
CA CYS A 31 -1.80 -4.96 -6.76
C CYS A 31 -3.03 -4.22 -7.28
N PHE A 32 -3.19 -2.98 -6.84
CA PHE A 32 -4.09 -1.98 -7.40
C PHE A 32 -3.25 -0.78 -7.85
N LEU A 33 -3.46 -0.34 -9.10
CA LEU A 33 -2.78 0.81 -9.67
C LEU A 33 -3.79 1.95 -9.82
N GLU A 34 -3.50 3.09 -9.20
CA GLU A 34 -4.33 4.26 -9.29
C GLU A 34 -3.60 5.36 -10.08
N PHE A 35 -4.20 5.77 -11.20
CA PHE A 35 -3.79 6.94 -11.97
C PHE A 35 -4.74 8.10 -11.67
N THR A 36 -4.19 9.23 -11.27
CA THR A 36 -4.99 10.37 -10.81
C THR A 36 -4.25 11.69 -10.94
N HIS A 37 -4.99 12.79 -11.04
CA HIS A 37 -4.45 14.16 -10.88
C HIS A 37 -4.28 14.58 -9.41
N GLY A 38 -4.63 13.73 -8.46
CA GLY A 38 -4.52 13.99 -7.02
C GLY A 38 -3.07 14.04 -6.56
N HIS A 39 -2.66 15.18 -6.02
CA HIS A 39 -1.33 15.37 -5.44
C HIS A 39 -1.13 14.48 -4.19
N PRO A 40 0.09 13.96 -3.92
CA PRO A 40 0.36 13.03 -2.82
C PRO A 40 -0.11 13.52 -1.44
N GLU A 41 0.00 14.83 -1.18
CA GLU A 41 -0.45 15.45 0.08
C GLU A 41 -1.93 15.20 0.39
N THR A 42 -2.76 15.06 -0.64
CA THR A 42 -4.20 14.79 -0.48
C THR A 42 -4.52 13.32 -0.67
N ARG A 43 -3.95 12.68 -1.68
CA ARG A 43 -4.31 11.32 -2.08
C ARG A 43 -3.83 10.27 -1.09
N LEU A 44 -2.63 10.46 -0.52
CA LEU A 44 -2.06 9.51 0.44
C LEU A 44 -2.88 9.42 1.73
N THR A 45 -3.62 10.47 2.12
CA THR A 45 -4.50 10.43 3.29
C THR A 45 -5.59 9.36 3.18
N TYR A 46 -6.14 9.17 1.97
CA TYR A 46 -7.17 8.15 1.73
C TYR A 46 -6.55 6.78 1.46
N LEU A 47 -5.49 6.74 0.67
CA LEU A 47 -4.82 5.49 0.30
C LEU A 47 -4.11 4.84 1.50
N ARG A 48 -3.58 5.61 2.44
CA ARG A 48 -2.90 5.09 3.65
C ARG A 48 -3.81 5.04 4.88
N HIS A 49 -5.13 5.05 4.67
CA HIS A 49 -6.05 4.98 5.79
C HIS A 49 -5.79 3.70 6.62
N PRO A 50 -5.72 3.77 7.97
CA PRO A 50 -5.32 2.63 8.80
C PRO A 50 -6.18 1.37 8.68
N SER A 51 -7.41 1.51 8.17
CA SER A 51 -8.29 0.35 7.89
C SER A 51 -7.86 -0.47 6.68
N LEU A 52 -6.90 0.01 5.89
CA LEU A 52 -6.46 -0.60 4.64
C LEU A 52 -5.15 -1.35 4.89
N GLY A 53 -5.21 -2.68 4.89
CA GLY A 53 -4.06 -3.57 5.09
C GLY A 53 -3.18 -3.70 3.85
N TRP A 54 -2.74 -2.58 3.27
CA TRP A 54 -1.89 -2.54 2.07
C TRP A 54 -0.76 -1.52 2.22
N THR A 55 0.26 -1.60 1.36
CA THR A 55 1.31 -0.58 1.22
C THR A 55 1.03 0.30 0.00
N VAL A 56 1.51 1.53 0.03
CA VAL A 56 1.28 2.54 -1.02
C VAL A 56 2.58 3.23 -1.38
N GLU A 57 2.95 3.10 -2.65
CA GLU A 57 4.10 3.76 -3.27
C GLU A 57 3.60 4.82 -4.27
N HIS A 58 4.15 6.02 -4.20
CA HIS A 58 3.87 7.08 -5.16
C HIS A 58 4.99 7.13 -6.20
N VAL A 59 4.62 7.06 -7.48
CA VAL A 59 5.53 7.18 -8.61
C VAL A 59 5.12 8.42 -9.42
N PRO A 60 5.94 9.48 -9.44
CA PRO A 60 5.68 10.63 -10.31
C PRO A 60 5.88 10.23 -11.77
N ILE A 61 4.88 10.52 -12.62
CA ILE A 61 5.01 10.29 -14.07
C ILE A 61 5.50 11.60 -14.70
N VAL A 62 6.72 11.61 -15.20
CA VAL A 62 7.28 12.76 -15.92
C VAL A 62 6.51 13.03 -17.22
N ASN A 63 6.39 14.31 -17.60
CA ASN A 63 5.70 14.75 -18.83
C ASN A 63 4.21 14.34 -18.94
N SER A 64 3.55 14.07 -17.81
CA SER A 64 2.18 13.54 -17.78
C SER A 64 1.08 14.58 -17.54
N GLN A 65 1.40 15.88 -17.60
CA GLN A 65 0.45 16.97 -17.27
C GLN A 65 -0.17 16.84 -15.88
N GLY A 66 0.64 16.47 -14.88
CA GLY A 66 0.22 16.38 -13.48
C GLY A 66 -0.55 15.11 -13.14
N ILE A 67 -0.31 14.01 -13.86
CA ILE A 67 -0.82 12.69 -13.48
C ILE A 67 0.19 12.00 -12.55
N HIS A 68 -0.32 11.44 -11.48
CA HIS A 68 0.40 10.66 -10.48
C HIS A 68 -0.03 9.20 -10.57
N LEU A 69 0.94 8.28 -10.39
CA LEU A 69 0.67 6.87 -10.20
C LEU A 69 0.85 6.51 -8.73
N TYR A 70 -0.13 5.81 -8.17
CA TYR A 70 0.01 5.14 -6.88
C TYR A 70 -0.05 3.63 -7.10
N ALA A 71 1.04 2.96 -6.77
CA ALA A 71 1.13 1.51 -6.77
C ALA A 71 0.79 1.00 -5.36
N ILE A 72 -0.26 0.22 -5.26
CA ILE A 72 -0.84 -0.21 -3.98
C ILE A 72 -0.80 -1.73 -3.94
N THR A 73 -0.15 -2.30 -2.92
CA THR A 73 0.03 -3.75 -2.80
C THR A 73 -0.61 -4.24 -1.53
N LYS A 74 -1.57 -5.16 -1.64
CA LYS A 74 -2.22 -5.76 -0.47
C LYS A 74 -1.21 -6.59 0.30
N ASN A 75 -1.10 -6.34 1.60
CA ASN A 75 -0.13 -7.03 2.44
C ASN A 75 -0.45 -8.53 2.49
N GLU A 76 0.58 -9.35 2.64
CA GLU A 76 0.37 -10.75 2.97
C GLU A 76 -0.39 -10.85 4.30
N LYS A 77 -1.27 -11.85 4.42
CA LYS A 77 -1.84 -12.16 5.73
C LYS A 77 -0.66 -12.55 6.61
N GLN A 78 -0.46 -11.85 7.73
CA GLN A 78 0.41 -12.36 8.79
C GLN A 78 -0.15 -13.73 9.20
N THR A 79 0.48 -14.80 8.71
CA THR A 79 0.27 -16.13 9.25
C THR A 79 0.85 -16.08 10.66
N ASN A 80 -0.02 -16.01 11.66
CA ASN A 80 0.35 -16.20 13.05
C ASN A 80 0.90 -17.62 13.23
N LEU A 81 2.20 -17.82 12.97
CA LEU A 81 2.93 -19.02 13.38
C LEU A 81 3.18 -19.06 14.90
N THR A 82 2.66 -18.09 15.65
CA THR A 82 2.74 -18.01 17.12
C THR A 82 1.90 -19.06 17.86
N GLY A 83 1.08 -19.86 17.17
CA GLY A 83 0.29 -20.95 17.76
C GLY A 83 0.95 -22.35 17.72
N LEU A 84 2.05 -22.55 16.99
CA LEU A 84 2.70 -23.85 16.81
C LEU A 84 4.16 -23.89 17.30
N ALA A 85 4.69 -22.76 17.78
CA ALA A 85 6.10 -22.62 18.13
C ALA A 85 6.34 -22.22 19.60
N MET A 86 5.40 -22.51 20.51
CA MET A 86 5.63 -22.28 21.95
C MET A 86 6.38 -23.41 22.66
N ASP A 87 6.71 -24.51 21.97
CA ASP A 87 7.27 -25.70 22.62
C ASP A 87 8.78 -25.92 22.34
N ALA A 88 9.38 -25.17 21.42
CA ALA A 88 10.78 -25.38 20.99
C ALA A 88 11.63 -24.14 21.29
N ASN A 89 11.78 -23.85 22.57
CA ASN A 89 12.63 -22.77 23.06
C ASN A 89 14.10 -23.01 22.65
N MET A 90 14.74 -21.95 22.14
CA MET A 90 16.19 -21.70 22.23
C MET A 90 17.15 -22.55 21.36
N LYS A 91 17.58 -21.98 20.22
CA LYS A 91 19.00 -21.67 19.90
C LYS A 91 19.15 -21.09 18.47
N ARG A 92 19.98 -20.03 18.39
CA ARG A 92 20.76 -19.54 17.24
C ARG A 92 20.13 -18.54 16.24
N ALA A 93 20.82 -17.40 16.21
CA ALA A 93 21.19 -16.57 15.05
C ALA A 93 20.34 -15.32 14.75
N VAL A 94 20.72 -14.26 15.46
CA VAL A 94 20.81 -12.90 14.92
C VAL A 94 21.63 -12.90 13.62
N LYS A 95 21.05 -12.43 12.50
CA LYS A 95 21.64 -11.48 11.53
C LYS A 95 20.81 -11.43 10.25
N GLY A 96 20.36 -10.24 9.85
CA GLY A 96 19.83 -10.03 8.49
C GLY A 96 19.02 -8.76 8.27
N THR A 97 19.36 -7.62 8.88
CA THR A 97 18.82 -6.32 8.43
C THR A 97 19.67 -5.86 7.26
N VAL A 98 19.13 -5.91 6.04
CA VAL A 98 19.75 -5.31 4.85
C VAL A 98 19.28 -3.86 4.76
N THR A 99 20.17 -2.92 5.03
CA THR A 99 20.00 -1.49 4.79
C THR A 99 20.43 -1.13 3.37
N LEU A 100 19.60 -0.36 2.67
CA LEU A 100 19.86 0.19 1.33
C LEU A 100 21.00 1.21 1.36
N GLN A 101 22.25 0.79 1.18
CA GLN A 101 23.39 1.72 1.00
C GLN A 101 24.54 1.15 0.15
N GLU A 102 24.28 0.29 -0.84
CA GLU A 102 25.34 -0.23 -1.73
C GLU A 102 24.89 -0.32 -3.20
N VAL A 103 24.51 0.83 -3.79
CA VAL A 103 24.52 1.00 -5.25
C VAL A 103 25.10 2.37 -5.61
N ARG A 104 26.39 2.52 -5.35
CA ARG A 104 27.28 3.35 -6.16
C ARG A 104 28.52 2.50 -6.40
N ASP A 105 28.92 2.43 -7.66
CA ASP A 105 30.06 1.70 -8.21
C ASP A 105 29.73 0.35 -8.87
N ILE A 106 29.00 0.43 -9.99
CA ILE A 106 29.35 -0.29 -11.23
C ILE A 106 29.28 0.72 -12.37
#